data_AF-A0A0B5EZK2-F1
#
_entry.id   AF-A0A0B5EZK2-F1
#
_cell.length_a   1.000
_cell.length_b   1.000
_cell.length_c   1.000
_cell.angle_alpha   90.00
_cell.angle_beta   90.00
_cell.angle_gamma   90.00
#
_symmetry.space_group_name_H-M   'P 1'
#
loop_
_entity.id
_entity.type
_entity.pdbx_description
1 polymer ?
#
loop_
_entity_poly.entity_id
_entity_poly.type
_entity_poly.pdbx_seq_one_letter_code
_entity_poly.pdbx_strand_id
1 'polypeptide(L)'
;MDSYIRQKFAEHAGLSDEQLFADDVTLAAVISRSPKMTNSIDLMEAFAKTANALRKDYGVRVRLPALPLDTPTSTVLKTFLEEFERQKEATG
;
A
#
# COMPACT_ATOMS: atom_id res chain seq x y z
N MET A 1 10.10 5.79 -6.52
CA MET A 1 9.66 4.69 -5.63
C MET A 1 8.25 4.93 -5.15
N ASP A 2 7.97 6.10 -4.56
CA ASP A 2 6.61 6.56 -4.24
C ASP A 2 5.60 6.33 -5.37
N SER A 3 5.86 6.85 -6.57
CA SER A 3 4.99 6.65 -7.74
C SER A 3 4.73 5.18 -8.10
N TYR A 4 5.75 4.32 -7.97
CA TYR A 4 5.62 2.89 -8.25
C TYR A 4 4.73 2.20 -7.22
N ILE A 5 4.94 2.47 -5.92
CA ILE A 5 4.14 1.89 -4.84
C ILE A 5 2.69 2.33 -4.94
N ARG A 6 2.46 3.64 -5.18
CA ARG A 6 1.12 4.19 -5.42
C ARG A 6 0.43 3.50 -6.58
N GLN A 7 1.10 3.41 -7.73
CA GLN A 7 0.55 2.77 -8.91
C GLN A 7 0.19 1.29 -8.65
N LYS A 8 1.10 0.52 -8.03
CA LYS A 8 0.84 -0.89 -7.74
C LYS A 8 -0.30 -1.08 -6.76
N PHE A 9 -0.35 -0.27 -5.71
CA PHE A 9 -1.45 -0.32 -4.75
C PHE A 9 -2.78 0.07 -5.41
N ALA A 10 -2.80 1.11 -6.25
CA ALA A 10 -3.97 1.52 -7.05
C ALA A 10 -4.48 0.39 -7.96
N GLU A 11 -3.59 -0.28 -8.68
CA GLU A 11 -3.92 -1.45 -9.53
C GLU A 11 -4.58 -2.58 -8.71
N HIS A 12 -4.01 -2.91 -7.55
CA HIS A 12 -4.52 -3.96 -6.67
C HIS A 12 -5.81 -3.57 -5.94
N ALA A 13 -5.94 -2.30 -5.57
CA ALA A 13 -7.15 -1.73 -4.97
C ALA A 13 -8.26 -1.48 -5.99
N GLY A 14 -7.96 -1.46 -7.29
CA GLY A 14 -8.96 -1.16 -8.31
C GLY A 14 -9.52 0.26 -8.19
N LEU A 15 -8.68 1.19 -7.74
CA LEU A 15 -8.99 2.61 -7.54
C LEU A 15 -7.95 3.46 -8.27
N SER A 16 -8.29 4.70 -8.62
CA SER A 16 -7.32 5.66 -9.14
C SER A 16 -6.44 6.24 -8.03
N ASP A 17 -5.31 6.85 -8.42
CA ASP A 17 -4.43 7.57 -7.48
C ASP A 17 -5.19 8.69 -6.74
N GLU A 18 -6.01 9.46 -7.46
CA GLU A 18 -6.85 10.51 -6.86
C GLU A 18 -7.81 9.95 -5.81
N GLN A 19 -8.47 8.82 -6.09
CA GLN A 19 -9.41 8.19 -5.15
C GLN A 19 -8.75 7.68 -3.86
N LEU A 20 -7.46 7.35 -3.95
CA LEU A 20 -6.68 6.81 -2.85
C LEU A 20 -5.93 7.87 -2.05
N PHE A 21 -5.52 8.98 -2.68
CA PHE A 21 -4.54 9.89 -2.08
C PHE A 21 -4.93 11.38 -2.09
N ALA A 22 -5.96 11.82 -2.83
CA ALA A 22 -6.30 13.24 -2.93
C ALA A 22 -6.91 13.84 -1.64
N ASP A 23 -7.62 13.03 -0.85
CA ASP A 23 -8.37 13.46 0.35
C ASP A 23 -7.89 12.80 1.67
N ASP A 24 -6.69 12.22 1.67
CA ASP A 24 -6.13 11.45 2.80
C ASP A 24 -7.14 10.48 3.45
N VAL A 25 -7.73 9.65 2.61
CA VAL A 25 -8.82 8.75 2.99
C VAL A 25 -8.33 7.66 3.94
N THR A 26 -9.20 7.15 4.79
CA THR A 26 -8.85 6.03 5.68
C THR A 26 -8.86 4.69 4.93
N LEU A 27 -8.16 3.70 5.47
CA LEU A 27 -8.23 2.32 4.96
C LEU A 27 -9.67 1.76 4.90
N ALA A 28 -10.53 2.12 5.84
CA ALA A 28 -11.96 1.79 5.82
C ALA A 28 -12.68 2.41 4.60
N ALA A 29 -12.34 3.66 4.26
CA ALA A 29 -12.89 4.34 3.09
C ALA A 29 -12.38 3.70 1.80
N VAL A 30 -11.12 3.26 1.75
CA VAL A 30 -10.58 2.50 0.61
C VAL A 30 -11.38 1.22 0.37
N ILE A 31 -11.65 0.43 1.41
CA ILE A 31 -12.47 -0.79 1.32
C ILE A 31 -13.86 -0.44 0.75
N SER A 32 -14.49 0.60 1.30
CA SER A 32 -15.85 1.00 0.90
C SER A 32 -15.95 1.51 -0.54
N ARG A 33 -14.88 2.12 -1.06
CA ARG A 33 -14.85 2.70 -2.41
C ARG A 33 -14.38 1.71 -3.48
N SER A 34 -13.59 0.72 -3.08
CA SER A 34 -12.96 -0.23 -4.01
C SER A 34 -13.99 -1.23 -4.56
N PRO A 35 -14.04 -1.42 -5.89
CA PRO A 35 -14.82 -2.50 -6.48
C PRO A 35 -14.17 -3.89 -6.28
N LYS A 36 -12.94 -3.94 -5.74
CA LYS A 36 -12.16 -5.17 -5.52
C LYS A 36 -12.06 -5.56 -4.05
N MET A 37 -12.64 -4.79 -3.14
CA MET A 37 -12.56 -5.04 -1.69
C MET A 37 -13.96 -5.06 -1.09
N THR A 38 -14.16 -6.01 -0.19
CA THR A 38 -15.38 -6.16 0.60
C THR A 38 -15.09 -6.07 2.09
N ASN A 39 -13.84 -6.32 2.48
CA ASN A 39 -13.42 -6.37 3.88
C ASN A 39 -11.91 -6.08 4.02
N SER A 40 -11.42 -6.12 5.25
CA SER A 40 -10.01 -5.86 5.57
C SER A 40 -9.04 -6.93 5.07
N ILE A 41 -9.49 -8.16 4.80
CA ILE A 41 -8.66 -9.22 4.22
C ILE A 41 -8.28 -8.85 2.79
N ASP A 42 -9.24 -8.38 1.99
CA ASP A 42 -8.97 -7.94 0.61
C ASP A 42 -7.95 -6.78 0.58
N LEU A 43 -8.07 -5.87 1.55
CA LEU A 43 -7.10 -4.79 1.74
C LEU A 43 -5.71 -5.32 2.09
N MET A 44 -5.61 -6.25 3.04
CA MET A 44 -4.33 -6.90 3.38
C MET A 44 -3.72 -7.62 2.16
N GLU A 45 -4.54 -8.29 1.35
CA GLU A 45 -4.07 -8.92 0.12
C GLU A 45 -3.52 -7.91 -0.90
N ALA A 46 -4.16 -6.75 -1.05
CA ALA A 46 -3.66 -5.70 -1.94
C ALA A 46 -2.29 -5.17 -1.50
N PHE A 47 -2.09 -4.97 -0.20
CA PHE A 47 -0.78 -4.63 0.35
C PHE A 47 0.24 -5.75 0.17
N ALA A 48 -0.14 -7.01 0.39
CA ALA A 48 0.73 -8.16 0.17
C ALA A 48 1.16 -8.29 -1.30
N LYS A 49 0.24 -8.07 -2.24
CA LYS A 49 0.53 -8.04 -3.70
C LYS A 49 1.50 -6.92 -4.05
N THR A 50 1.31 -5.73 -3.47
CA THR A 50 2.23 -4.59 -3.63
C THR A 50 3.63 -4.91 -3.09
N ALA A 51 3.72 -5.48 -1.88
CA ALA A 51 5.01 -5.87 -1.27
C ALA A 51 5.71 -6.98 -2.09
N ASN A 52 4.96 -7.93 -2.64
CA ASN A 52 5.49 -8.97 -3.51
C ASN A 52 6.02 -8.41 -4.83
N ALA A 53 5.38 -7.39 -5.40
CA ALA A 53 5.87 -6.70 -6.58
C ALA A 53 7.24 -6.04 -6.31
N LEU A 54 7.41 -5.38 -5.16
CA LEU A 54 8.70 -4.81 -4.77
C LEU A 54 9.79 -5.87 -4.58
N ARG A 55 9.44 -7.01 -3.98
CA ARG A 55 10.39 -8.13 -3.87
C ARG A 55 10.80 -8.65 -5.24
N LYS A 56 9.86 -8.78 -6.18
CA LYS A 56 10.13 -9.30 -7.52
C LYS A 56 10.99 -8.33 -8.34
N ASP A 57 10.64 -7.04 -8.32
CA ASP A 57 11.20 -6.05 -9.23
C ASP A 57 12.45 -5.37 -8.65
N TYR A 58 12.60 -5.33 -7.32
CA TYR A 58 13.70 -4.65 -6.63
C TYR A 58 14.46 -5.53 -5.63
N GLY A 59 14.04 -6.77 -5.40
CA GLY A 59 14.68 -7.66 -4.40
C GLY A 59 14.38 -7.28 -2.95
N VAL A 60 13.59 -6.23 -2.69
CA VAL A 60 13.35 -5.69 -1.36
C VAL A 60 12.13 -6.33 -0.72
N ARG A 61 12.30 -6.91 0.48
CA ARG A 61 11.20 -7.50 1.25
C ARG A 61 10.62 -6.49 2.24
N VAL A 62 9.55 -5.82 1.84
CA VAL A 62 8.80 -4.91 2.72
C VAL A 62 7.84 -5.68 3.63
N ARG A 63 7.79 -5.31 4.92
CA ARG A 63 6.80 -5.80 5.88
C ARG A 63 6.14 -4.62 6.59
N LEU A 64 4.87 -4.41 6.32
CA LEU A 64 4.10 -3.40 7.03
C LEU A 64 3.73 -3.89 8.45
N PRO A 65 3.66 -2.99 9.44
CA PRO A 65 3.06 -3.28 10.72
C PRO A 65 1.54 -3.49 10.57
N ALA A 66 0.90 -4.00 11.62
CA ALA A 66 -0.56 -3.95 11.71
C ALA A 66 -1.01 -2.48 11.79
N LEU A 67 -1.91 -2.08 10.90
CA LEU A 67 -2.43 -0.72 10.82
C LEU A 67 -3.94 -0.72 11.09
N PRO A 68 -4.44 0.14 11.98
CA PRO A 68 -5.87 0.33 12.20
C PRO A 68 -6.61 0.79 10.93
N LEU A 69 -7.89 0.44 10.77
CA LEU A 69 -8.66 0.80 9.57
C LEU A 69 -8.98 2.30 9.44
N ASP A 70 -8.88 3.05 10.54
CA ASP A 70 -8.94 4.51 10.58
C ASP A 70 -7.61 5.17 10.18
N THR A 71 -6.55 4.39 9.92
CA THR A 71 -5.27 4.93 9.44
C THR A 71 -5.47 5.59 8.07
N PRO A 72 -5.01 6.84 7.87
CA PRO A 72 -5.04 7.51 6.58
C PRO A 72 -4.08 6.87 5.57
N THR A 73 -4.44 6.84 4.29
CA THR A 73 -3.62 6.27 3.21
C THR A 73 -2.28 6.95 3.06
N SER A 74 -2.18 8.26 3.33
CA SER A 74 -0.89 8.97 3.32
C SER A 74 0.08 8.40 4.37
N THR A 75 -0.43 8.06 5.56
CA THR A 75 0.36 7.46 6.65
C THR A 75 0.83 6.08 6.25
N VAL A 76 -0.05 5.26 5.66
CA VAL A 76 0.32 3.92 5.19
C VAL A 76 1.38 3.97 4.11
N LEU A 77 1.23 4.87 3.12
CA LEU A 77 2.22 5.06 2.06
C LEU A 77 3.58 5.49 2.61
N LYS A 78 3.58 6.44 3.56
CA LYS A 78 4.79 6.86 4.25
C LYS A 78 5.47 5.69 4.96
N THR A 79 4.73 4.90 5.74
CA THR A 79 5.26 3.70 6.38
C THR A 79 5.82 2.69 5.37
N PHE A 80 5.15 2.54 4.22
CA PHE A 80 5.60 1.66 3.14
C PHE A 80 6.96 2.11 2.58
N LEU A 81 7.12 3.41 2.32
CA LEU A 81 8.34 3.99 1.78
C LEU A 81 9.50 3.92 2.77
N GLU A 82 9.25 4.27 4.03
CA GLU A 82 10.24 4.18 5.11
C GLU A 82 10.72 2.73 5.29
N GLU A 83 9.80 1.75 5.25
CA GLU A 83 10.16 0.34 5.31
C GLU A 83 10.99 -0.08 4.10
N PHE A 84 10.60 0.35 2.90
CA PHE A 84 11.33 0.04 1.67
C PHE A 84 12.77 0.56 1.72
N GLU A 85 12.97 1.83 2.04
CA GLU A 85 14.32 2.42 2.11
C GLU A 85 15.17 1.73 3.19
N ARG A 86 14.60 1.47 4.38
CA ARG A 86 15.31 0.75 5.44
C ARG A 86 15.77 -0.65 5.02
N GLN A 87 14.93 -1.38 4.31
CA GLN A 87 15.26 -2.74 3.84
C GLN A 87 16.26 -2.70 2.68
N LYS A 88 16.18 -1.69 1.82
CA LYS A 88 17.11 -1.49 0.71
C LYS A 88 18.51 -1.16 1.22
N GLU A 89 18.64 -0.27 2.21
CA GLU A 89 19.91 0.04 2.88
C GLU A 89 20.51 -1.19 3.58
N ALA A 90 19.69 -2.06 4.16
CA ALA A 90 20.16 -3.28 4.80
C ALA A 90 20.61 -4.38 3.82
N THR A 91 20.24 -4.27 2.53
CA THR A 91 20.51 -5.29 1.50
C THR A 91 21.58 -4.84 0.49
N GLY A 92 21.93 -3.56 0.46
CA GLY A 92 22.99 -2.98 -0.38
C GLY A 92 24.34 -2.94 0.32
#